data_AF-A0A0N4V9Z0-F1
#
_entry.id   AF-A0A0N4V9Z0-F1
#
_cell.length_a   1.000
_cell.length_b   1.000
_cell.length_c   1.000
_cell.angle_alpha   90.00
_cell.angle_beta   90.00
_cell.angle_gamma   90.00
#
_symmetry.space_group_name_H-M   'P 1'
#
loop_
_entity.id
_entity.type
_entity.pdbx_description
1 polymer ?
#
loop_
_entity_poly.entity_id
_entity_poly.type
_entity_poly.pdbx_seq_one_letter_code
_entity_poly.pdbx_strand_id
1 'polypeptide(L)'
;MAHFQDLPAWVNFPDTERVEWINKVILQLWPYVGEYAKKFLHEFIVPQMRAQLPSFLKSFRFTQVDMGDIPCRVGGIKVYTHNVGRDRIIMDMDVAYAGDCEFTVGIAGVTGGMNQLQFSGKLRTILKPLLPYPPMIGGICSYFLEPPNFDFNLTGIGEMIELPALMDALRSVINSQARPNAFSTL
;
A
#
# COMPACT_ATOMS: atom_id res chain seq x y z
N MET A 1 -9.69 -19.39 -30.59
CA MET A 1 -9.45 -17.95 -30.42
C MET A 1 -8.91 -17.77 -29.02
N ALA A 2 -7.59 -17.60 -28.86
CA ALA A 2 -6.98 -17.42 -27.54
C ALA A 2 -7.32 -16.02 -27.02
N HIS A 3 -7.82 -15.97 -25.78
CA HIS A 3 -8.20 -14.74 -25.09
C HIS A 3 -6.98 -13.82 -24.92
N PHE A 4 -7.12 -12.55 -25.30
CA PHE A 4 -6.06 -11.52 -25.29
C PHE A 4 -5.67 -11.00 -23.89
N GLN A 5 -6.08 -11.66 -22.80
CA GLN A 5 -6.01 -11.09 -21.45
C GLN A 5 -4.81 -11.53 -20.58
N ASP A 6 -3.97 -12.46 -21.03
CA ASP A 6 -2.82 -12.94 -20.24
C ASP A 6 -1.46 -12.50 -20.82
N LEU A 7 -1.37 -11.25 -21.30
CA LEU A 7 -0.10 -10.67 -21.69
C LEU A 7 0.43 -9.73 -20.60
N PRO A 8 1.66 -9.94 -20.10
CA PRO A 8 2.25 -9.09 -19.07
C PRO A 8 2.34 -7.64 -19.55
N ALA A 9 2.20 -6.67 -18.64
CA ALA A 9 2.01 -5.25 -18.95
C ALA A 9 3.05 -4.61 -19.91
N TRP A 10 4.25 -5.18 -20.02
CA TRP A 10 5.29 -4.77 -20.97
C TRP A 10 4.96 -5.05 -22.44
N VAL A 11 3.98 -5.92 -22.72
CA VAL A 11 3.45 -6.18 -24.07
C VAL A 11 2.34 -5.20 -24.44
N ASN A 12 1.60 -4.67 -23.46
CA ASN A 12 0.47 -3.77 -23.67
C ASN A 12 0.83 -2.27 -23.63
N PHE A 13 1.99 -1.91 -23.08
CA PHE A 13 2.41 -0.51 -22.96
C PHE A 13 3.92 -0.35 -23.28
N PRO A 14 4.28 0.13 -24.49
CA PRO A 14 5.68 0.33 -24.87
C PRO A 14 6.43 1.39 -24.03
N ASP A 15 5.70 2.15 -23.19
CA ASP A 15 6.26 3.22 -22.33
C ASP A 15 6.56 2.79 -20.88
N THR A 16 6.29 1.53 -20.52
CA THR A 16 6.54 1.04 -19.15
C THR A 16 7.94 0.41 -19.08
N GLU A 17 8.84 1.07 -18.36
CA GLU A 17 10.21 0.61 -18.21
C GLU A 17 10.35 -0.38 -17.05
N ARG A 18 11.10 -1.47 -17.26
CA ARG A 18 11.50 -2.37 -16.18
C ARG A 18 12.63 -1.73 -15.38
N VAL A 19 12.42 -1.57 -14.08
CA VAL A 19 13.30 -0.80 -13.18
C VAL A 19 13.92 -1.66 -12.09
N GLU A 20 14.68 -2.69 -12.45
CA GLU A 20 15.27 -3.60 -11.46
C GLU A 20 16.20 -2.92 -10.45
N TRP A 21 16.80 -1.78 -10.80
CA TRP A 21 17.61 -1.01 -9.87
C TRP A 21 16.77 -0.42 -8.71
N ILE A 22 15.50 -0.08 -8.93
CA ILE A 22 14.60 0.40 -7.88
C ILE A 22 14.33 -0.71 -6.88
N ASN A 23 14.14 -1.94 -7.34
CA ASN A 23 13.97 -3.08 -6.44
C ASN A 23 15.19 -3.28 -5.53
N LYS A 24 16.41 -3.00 -6.01
CA LYS A 24 17.62 -3.01 -5.17
C LYS A 24 17.63 -1.88 -4.14
N VAL A 25 17.16 -0.69 -4.51
CA VAL A 25 17.03 0.44 -3.58
C VAL A 25 16.00 0.13 -2.49
N ILE A 26 14.83 -0.40 -2.87
CA ILE A 26 13.78 -0.79 -1.92
C ILE A 26 14.32 -1.84 -0.95
N LEU A 27 15.06 -2.85 -1.43
CA LEU A 27 15.69 -3.86 -0.57
C LEU A 27 16.59 -3.22 0.49
N GLN A 28 17.41 -2.24 0.13
CA GLN A 28 18.30 -1.54 1.08
C GLN A 28 17.52 -0.66 2.08
N LEU A 29 16.39 -0.11 1.64
CA LEU A 29 15.53 0.73 2.48
C LEU A 29 14.56 -0.09 3.36
N TRP A 30 14.38 -1.36 3.06
CA TRP A 30 13.34 -2.20 3.65
C TRP A 30 13.33 -2.22 5.20
N PRO A 31 14.48 -2.29 5.90
CA PRO A 31 14.48 -2.22 7.36
C PRO A 31 13.85 -0.92 7.89
N TYR A 32 14.14 0.22 7.25
CA TYR A 32 13.59 1.53 7.61
C TYR A 32 12.10 1.65 7.23
N VAL A 33 11.70 1.03 6.11
CA VAL A 33 10.29 0.90 5.74
C VAL A 33 9.55 0.10 6.80
N GLY A 34 10.16 -0.96 7.34
CA GLY A 34 9.64 -1.75 8.47
C GLY A 34 9.35 -0.91 9.71
N GLU A 35 10.33 -0.12 10.14
CA GLU A 35 10.18 0.79 11.27
C GLU A 35 9.08 1.84 11.06
N TYR A 36 9.03 2.43 9.87
CA TYR A 36 7.99 3.40 9.52
C TYR A 36 6.60 2.74 9.42
N ALA A 37 6.51 1.54 8.84
CA ALA A 37 5.26 0.81 8.71
C ALA A 37 4.61 0.55 10.07
N LYS A 38 5.42 0.24 11.10
CA LYS A 38 4.92 0.13 12.48
C LYS A 38 4.26 1.42 12.95
N LYS A 39 4.93 2.57 12.80
CA LYS A 39 4.37 3.88 13.16
C LYS A 39 3.10 4.17 12.36
N PHE A 40 3.15 3.95 11.05
CA PHE A 40 2.02 4.17 10.15
C PHE A 40 0.78 3.34 10.54
N LEU A 41 0.97 2.05 10.83
CA LEU A 41 -0.11 1.17 11.25
C LEU A 41 -0.74 1.63 12.57
N HIS A 42 0.07 2.05 13.54
CA HIS A 42 -0.42 2.49 14.85
C HIS A 42 -1.05 3.88 14.84
N GLU A 43 -0.46 4.84 14.13
CA GLU A 43 -0.85 6.26 14.17
C GLU A 43 -1.93 6.61 13.14
N PHE A 44 -2.00 5.89 12.02
CA PHE A 44 -2.94 6.19 10.94
C PHE A 44 -3.98 5.07 10.73
N ILE A 45 -3.54 3.81 10.61
CA ILE A 45 -4.46 2.71 10.27
C ILE A 45 -5.36 2.31 11.44
N VAL A 46 -4.79 2.07 12.64
CA VAL A 46 -5.58 1.68 13.82
C VAL A 46 -6.69 2.70 14.15
N PRO A 47 -6.45 4.02 14.16
CA PRO A 47 -7.53 4.99 14.39
C PRO A 47 -8.64 4.92 13.34
N GLN A 48 -8.28 4.80 12.05
CA GLN A 48 -9.28 4.70 10.97
C GLN A 48 -10.09 3.40 11.09
N MET A 49 -9.43 2.28 11.39
CA MET A 49 -10.08 1.00 11.67
C MET A 49 -11.08 1.12 12.82
N ARG A 50 -10.68 1.71 13.95
CA ARG A 50 -11.56 1.89 15.12
C ARG A 50 -12.73 2.83 14.85
N ALA A 51 -12.59 3.78 13.93
CA ALA A 51 -13.69 4.67 13.53
C ALA A 51 -14.77 3.93 12.74
N GLN A 52 -14.37 2.92 11.95
CA GLN A 52 -15.28 2.14 11.11
C GLN A 52 -15.81 0.88 11.80
N LEU A 53 -15.08 0.36 12.78
CA LEU A 53 -15.48 -0.84 13.53
C LEU A 53 -16.64 -0.57 14.50
N PRO A 54 -17.57 -1.54 14.65
CA PRO A 54 -18.59 -1.53 15.69
C PRO A 54 -18.00 -1.39 17.10
N SER A 55 -18.78 -0.85 18.05
CA SER A 55 -18.31 -0.54 19.41
C SER A 55 -17.64 -1.72 20.13
N PHE A 56 -18.09 -2.95 19.91
CA PHE A 56 -17.50 -4.16 20.52
C PHE A 56 -16.11 -4.54 19.94
N LEU A 57 -15.76 -4.01 18.77
CA LEU A 57 -14.49 -4.27 18.05
C LEU A 57 -13.50 -3.09 18.11
N LYS A 58 -13.87 -1.97 18.74
CA LYS A 58 -13.01 -0.78 18.87
C LYS A 58 -11.72 -0.99 19.68
N SER A 59 -11.61 -2.12 20.37
CA SER A 59 -10.38 -2.53 21.07
C SER A 59 -9.28 -3.05 20.15
N PHE A 60 -9.52 -3.10 18.82
CA PHE A 60 -8.53 -3.50 17.81
C PHE A 60 -7.18 -2.78 18.00
N ARG A 61 -6.09 -3.55 18.00
CA ARG A 61 -4.72 -3.06 18.04
C ARG A 61 -3.77 -4.04 17.37
N PHE A 62 -2.70 -3.52 16.78
CA PHE A 62 -1.51 -4.30 16.54
C PHE A 62 -0.72 -4.43 17.85
N THR A 63 -0.25 -5.62 18.16
CA THR A 63 0.59 -5.92 19.34
C THR A 63 2.02 -6.15 18.93
N GLN A 64 2.21 -6.85 17.81
CA GLN A 64 3.48 -7.03 17.14
C GLN A 64 3.28 -6.75 15.65
N VAL A 65 4.25 -6.08 15.05
CA VAL A 65 4.30 -5.77 13.62
C VAL A 65 5.69 -6.11 13.15
N ASP A 66 5.78 -7.13 12.31
CA ASP A 66 6.99 -7.50 11.58
C ASP A 66 6.70 -7.53 10.08
N MET A 67 7.41 -6.69 9.31
CA MET A 67 7.24 -6.59 7.86
C MET A 67 7.96 -7.70 7.08
N GLY A 68 8.73 -8.56 7.75
CA GLY A 68 9.52 -9.62 7.14
C GLY A 68 10.75 -9.09 6.38
N ASP A 69 11.49 -9.99 5.75
CA ASP A 69 12.71 -9.68 5.01
C ASP A 69 12.48 -9.56 3.49
N ILE A 70 11.30 -9.94 3.00
CA ILE A 70 10.96 -9.89 1.57
C ILE A 70 10.32 -8.53 1.24
N PRO A 71 11.00 -7.63 0.50
CA PRO A 71 10.47 -6.31 0.20
C PRO A 71 9.40 -6.33 -0.89
N CYS A 72 8.65 -5.22 -0.99
CA CYS A 72 7.80 -4.97 -2.14
C CYS A 72 8.64 -4.80 -3.42
N ARG A 73 8.02 -5.11 -4.56
CA ARG A 73 8.62 -5.04 -5.89
C ARG A 73 7.86 -4.05 -6.76
N VAL A 74 8.61 -3.36 -7.61
CA VAL A 74 8.10 -2.54 -8.70
C VAL A 74 8.31 -3.31 -10.01
N GLY A 75 7.20 -3.64 -10.66
CA GLY A 75 7.18 -4.36 -11.94
C GLY A 75 7.48 -3.46 -13.14
N GLY A 76 7.10 -2.19 -13.06
CA GLY A 76 7.37 -1.22 -14.11
C GLY A 76 6.99 0.19 -13.70
N ILE A 77 7.61 1.18 -14.36
CA ILE A 77 7.33 2.60 -14.15
C ILE A 77 6.98 3.26 -15.47
N LYS A 78 5.94 4.10 -15.44
CA LYS A 78 5.59 5.01 -16.52
C LYS A 78 5.65 6.45 -16.01
N VAL A 79 6.53 7.26 -16.57
CA VAL A 79 6.60 8.71 -16.29
C VAL A 79 5.82 9.47 -17.35
N TYR A 80 4.92 10.36 -16.92
CA TYR A 80 4.11 11.15 -17.82
C TYR A 80 4.82 12.46 -18.20
N THR A 81 5.12 12.60 -19.49
CA THR A 81 5.81 13.77 -20.05
C THR A 81 4.93 14.64 -20.95
N HIS A 82 3.83 14.07 -21.46
CA HIS A 82 2.90 14.74 -22.36
C HIS A 82 1.64 15.18 -21.60
N ASN A 83 1.11 16.37 -21.88
CA ASN A 83 -0.10 16.92 -21.24
C ASN A 83 -0.02 17.02 -19.69
N VAL A 84 1.19 17.17 -19.14
CA VAL A 84 1.43 17.42 -17.71
C VAL A 84 1.95 18.84 -17.51
N GLY A 85 1.48 19.51 -16.45
CA GLY A 85 1.98 20.84 -16.08
C GLY A 85 3.47 20.81 -15.72
N ARG A 86 4.19 21.90 -16.03
CA ARG A 86 5.64 22.03 -15.72
C ARG A 86 5.94 22.16 -14.22
N ASP A 87 4.91 22.23 -13.38
CA ASP A 87 4.99 22.41 -11.93
C ASP A 87 5.03 21.08 -11.15
N ARG A 88 4.99 19.94 -11.85
CA ARG A 88 4.88 18.62 -11.24
C ARG A 88 5.49 17.51 -12.09
N ILE A 89 5.86 16.41 -11.44
CA ILE A 89 6.17 15.14 -12.10
C ILE A 89 5.10 14.15 -11.70
N ILE A 90 4.54 13.42 -12.68
CA ILE A 90 3.56 12.35 -12.43
C ILE A 90 4.15 11.06 -12.96
N MET A 91 4.13 10.02 -12.13
CA MET A 91 4.57 8.69 -12.51
C MET A 91 3.62 7.63 -11.94
N ASP A 92 3.40 6.57 -12.71
CA ASP A 92 2.66 5.39 -12.29
C ASP A 92 3.62 4.22 -12.15
N MET A 93 3.47 3.47 -11.06
CA MET A 93 4.28 2.31 -10.74
C MET A 93 3.37 1.10 -10.51
N ASP A 94 3.69 -0.02 -11.15
CA ASP A 94 3.04 -1.29 -10.85
C ASP A 94 3.75 -1.89 -9.63
N VAL A 95 3.11 -1.86 -8.48
CA VAL A 95 3.68 -2.31 -7.19
C VAL A 95 3.02 -3.61 -6.78
N ALA A 96 3.83 -4.56 -6.32
CA ALA A 96 3.37 -5.81 -5.72
C ALA A 96 4.19 -6.16 -4.49
N TYR A 97 3.53 -6.70 -3.48
CA TYR A 97 4.13 -7.24 -2.28
C TYR A 97 3.52 -8.61 -2.02
N ALA A 98 4.38 -9.58 -1.80
CA ALA A 98 4.03 -10.92 -1.36
C ALA A 98 5.18 -11.38 -0.46
N GLY A 99 5.17 -10.86 0.76
CA GLY A 99 6.25 -11.04 1.71
C GLY A 99 5.89 -11.97 2.86
N ASP A 100 6.86 -12.15 3.72
CA ASP A 100 6.86 -12.98 4.93
C ASP A 100 6.50 -12.17 6.18
N CYS A 101 5.71 -11.11 6.05
CA CYS A 101 5.27 -10.34 7.21
C CYS A 101 4.43 -11.18 8.17
N GLU A 102 4.60 -10.88 9.46
CA GLU A 102 3.84 -11.45 10.54
C GLU A 102 3.39 -10.35 11.50
N PHE A 103 2.09 -10.14 11.58
CA PHE A 103 1.50 -9.20 12.52
C PHE A 103 0.69 -9.96 13.57
N THR A 104 0.78 -9.54 14.81
CA THR A 104 -0.09 -10.03 15.88
C THR A 104 -1.14 -8.98 16.20
N VAL A 105 -2.41 -9.34 16.07
CA VAL A 105 -3.56 -8.48 16.29
C VAL A 105 -4.27 -8.86 17.59
N GLY A 106 -4.69 -7.85 18.35
CA GLY A 106 -5.52 -8.03 19.54
C GLY A 106 -6.86 -7.35 19.36
N ILE A 107 -7.96 -8.06 19.62
CA ILE A 107 -9.31 -7.53 19.53
C ILE A 107 -10.23 -8.21 20.54
N ALA A 108 -11.02 -7.43 21.29
CA ALA A 108 -12.00 -7.92 22.27
C ALA A 108 -11.46 -8.95 23.28
N GLY A 109 -10.18 -8.86 23.66
CA GLY A 109 -9.53 -9.80 24.58
C GLY A 109 -8.99 -11.08 23.93
N VAL A 110 -9.21 -11.27 22.62
CA VAL A 110 -8.65 -12.35 21.82
C VAL A 110 -7.41 -11.85 21.06
N THR A 111 -6.41 -12.73 20.93
CA THR A 111 -5.19 -12.46 20.17
C THR A 111 -5.13 -13.38 18.96
N GLY A 112 -4.75 -12.83 17.82
CA GLY A 112 -4.58 -13.56 16.57
C GLY A 112 -3.34 -13.14 15.80
N GLY A 113 -3.01 -13.92 14.79
CA GLY A 113 -2.02 -13.59 13.78
C GLY A 113 -2.68 -13.10 12.50
N MET A 114 -1.98 -12.23 11.79
CA MET A 114 -2.23 -11.87 10.41
C MET A 114 -0.92 -12.09 9.63
N ASN A 115 -0.95 -12.97 8.65
CA ASN A 115 0.22 -13.36 7.87
C ASN A 115 -0.15 -13.51 6.39
N GLN A 116 0.85 -13.84 5.57
CA GLN A 116 0.70 -13.99 4.12
C GLN A 116 0.05 -12.75 3.46
N LEU A 117 0.40 -11.55 3.93
CA LEU A 117 -0.12 -10.32 3.36
C LEU A 117 0.40 -10.19 1.94
N GLN A 118 -0.55 -10.07 1.02
CA GLN A 118 -0.30 -9.84 -0.38
C GLN A 118 -1.03 -8.57 -0.78
N PHE A 119 -0.34 -7.67 -1.46
CA PHE A 119 -1.01 -6.56 -2.12
C PHE A 119 -0.43 -6.30 -3.50
N SER A 120 -1.27 -5.88 -4.43
CA SER A 120 -0.83 -5.43 -5.75
C SER A 120 -1.72 -4.33 -6.28
N GLY A 121 -1.13 -3.39 -7.00
CA GLY A 121 -1.89 -2.30 -7.60
C GLY A 121 -1.01 -1.29 -8.32
N LYS A 122 -1.66 -0.39 -9.07
CA LYS A 122 -1.01 0.72 -9.75
C LYS A 122 -0.97 1.95 -8.86
N LEU A 123 0.21 2.29 -8.38
CA LEU A 123 0.49 3.43 -7.52
C LEU A 123 0.85 4.66 -8.37
N ARG A 124 0.05 5.72 -8.29
CA ARG A 124 0.41 7.02 -8.86
C ARG A 124 1.17 7.84 -7.83
N THR A 125 2.32 8.36 -8.23
CA THR A 125 3.12 9.30 -7.43
C THR A 125 3.22 10.64 -8.16
N ILE A 126 2.94 11.71 -7.43
CA ILE A 126 3.00 13.09 -7.87
C ILE A 126 4.05 13.81 -7.03
N LEU A 127 5.06 14.36 -7.70
CA LEU A 127 6.09 15.21 -7.09
C LEU A 127 5.69 16.67 -7.33
N LYS A 128 5.32 17.39 -6.27
CA LYS A 128 4.86 18.79 -6.34
C LYS A 128 4.99 19.47 -4.95
N PRO A 129 5.35 20.77 -4.88
CA PRO A 129 5.80 21.62 -5.99
C PRO A 129 7.20 21.28 -6.44
N LEU A 130 7.51 21.53 -7.72
CA LEU A 130 8.89 21.56 -8.18
C LEU A 130 9.52 22.90 -7.77
N LEU A 131 10.69 22.83 -7.14
CA LEU A 131 11.43 23.96 -6.60
C LEU A 131 12.61 24.29 -7.52
N PRO A 132 12.99 25.56 -7.70
CA PRO A 132 14.17 25.94 -8.49
C PRO A 132 15.49 25.83 -7.69
N TYR A 133 15.46 25.17 -6.52
CA TYR A 133 16.60 24.96 -5.63
C TYR A 133 16.57 23.55 -5.05
N PRO A 134 17.72 22.97 -4.64
CA PRO A 134 17.78 21.62 -4.05
C PRO A 134 16.84 21.46 -2.84
N PRO A 135 16.11 20.33 -2.71
CA PRO A 135 16.23 19.09 -3.50
C PRO A 135 15.37 19.07 -4.79
N MET A 136 14.88 20.21 -5.27
CA MET A 136 14.00 20.40 -6.45
C MET A 136 12.57 19.87 -6.31
N ILE A 137 12.27 19.10 -5.27
CA ILE A 137 10.94 18.54 -4.99
C ILE A 137 10.53 18.97 -3.59
N GLY A 138 9.43 19.72 -3.47
CA GLY A 138 8.90 20.19 -2.19
C GLY A 138 8.00 19.17 -1.49
N GLY A 139 7.44 18.22 -2.22
CA GLY A 139 6.52 17.23 -1.67
C GLY A 139 6.30 16.03 -2.58
N ILE A 140 5.92 14.92 -1.97
CA ILE A 140 5.58 13.66 -2.62
C ILE A 140 4.15 13.29 -2.18
N CYS A 141 3.30 13.02 -3.15
CA CYS A 141 1.95 12.51 -2.91
C CYS A 141 1.77 11.22 -3.69
N SER A 142 1.45 10.12 -3.01
CA SER A 142 1.27 8.80 -3.62
C SER A 142 -0.10 8.23 -3.25
N TYR A 143 -0.79 7.66 -4.23
CA TYR A 143 -2.11 7.03 -4.05
C TYR A 143 -2.35 5.96 -5.11
N PHE A 144 -3.20 4.98 -4.80
CA PHE A 144 -3.58 3.97 -5.79
C PHE A 144 -4.62 4.51 -6.78
N LEU A 145 -4.46 4.21 -8.07
CA LEU A 145 -5.39 4.65 -9.12
C LEU A 145 -6.76 3.96 -9.04
N GLU A 146 -6.72 2.71 -8.62
CA GLU A 146 -7.83 1.81 -8.40
C GLU A 146 -7.61 1.14 -7.03
N PRO A 147 -8.66 0.66 -6.36
CA PRO A 147 -8.52 -0.18 -5.18
C PRO A 147 -7.46 -1.28 -5.41
N PRO A 148 -6.37 -1.32 -4.62
CA PRO A 148 -5.37 -2.36 -4.79
C PRO A 148 -5.98 -3.71 -4.40
N ASN A 149 -5.53 -4.77 -5.05
CA ASN A 149 -5.78 -6.12 -4.59
C ASN A 149 -5.06 -6.28 -3.26
N PHE A 150 -5.76 -6.75 -2.23
CA PHE A 150 -5.22 -6.95 -0.90
C PHE A 150 -5.79 -8.23 -0.32
N ASP A 151 -4.91 -9.15 0.06
CA ASP A 151 -5.26 -10.45 0.63
C ASP A 151 -4.33 -10.76 1.80
N PHE A 152 -4.81 -11.53 2.76
CA PHE A 152 -4.08 -11.94 3.95
C PHE A 152 -4.79 -13.11 4.62
N ASN A 153 -4.04 -13.84 5.43
CA ASN A 153 -4.55 -14.94 6.22
C ASN A 153 -4.59 -14.56 7.71
N LEU A 154 -5.66 -14.95 8.40
CA LEU A 154 -5.85 -14.74 9.83
C LEU A 154 -5.73 -16.07 10.57
N THR A 155 -4.88 -16.11 11.61
CA THR A 155 -4.64 -17.30 12.43
C THR A 155 -4.95 -17.03 13.90
N GLY A 156 -5.23 -18.07 14.69
CA GLY A 156 -5.31 -17.96 16.16
C GLY A 156 -6.53 -17.23 16.75
N ILE A 157 -7.32 -16.50 15.94
CA ILE A 157 -8.63 -15.93 16.32
C ILE A 157 -9.73 -17.01 16.21
N GLY A 158 -9.39 -18.27 16.53
CA GLY A 158 -10.17 -19.45 16.22
C GLY A 158 -11.67 -19.27 16.47
N GLU A 159 -12.45 -19.42 15.41
CA GLU A 159 -13.90 -19.67 15.44
C GLU A 159 -14.83 -18.54 15.95
N MET A 160 -14.39 -17.28 16.02
CA MET A 160 -15.37 -16.18 15.93
C MET A 160 -15.74 -15.93 14.47
N ILE A 161 -16.74 -16.70 14.05
CA ILE A 161 -17.73 -16.42 13.00
C ILE A 161 -17.61 -14.98 12.52
N GLU A 162 -17.08 -14.83 11.31
CA GLU A 162 -17.30 -13.67 10.46
C GLU A 162 -17.05 -12.31 11.15
N LEU A 163 -15.84 -11.79 10.97
CA LEU A 163 -15.59 -10.35 11.01
C LEU A 163 -15.65 -9.71 9.61
N PRO A 164 -16.73 -9.83 8.80
CA PRO A 164 -17.00 -8.92 7.70
C PRO A 164 -16.75 -7.49 8.13
N ALA A 165 -17.14 -7.10 9.35
CA ALA A 165 -16.82 -5.79 9.89
C ALA A 165 -15.32 -5.44 9.90
N LEU A 166 -14.41 -6.39 10.22
CA LEU A 166 -12.96 -6.15 10.15
C LEU A 166 -12.47 -6.13 8.71
N MET A 167 -12.93 -7.07 7.87
CA MET A 167 -12.57 -7.12 6.46
C MET A 167 -13.08 -5.88 5.71
N ASP A 168 -14.29 -5.44 6.00
CA ASP A 168 -14.95 -4.27 5.43
C ASP A 168 -14.29 -3.00 5.94
N ALA A 169 -13.94 -2.90 7.22
CA ALA A 169 -13.16 -1.79 7.75
C ALA A 169 -11.77 -1.73 7.10
N LEU A 170 -11.07 -2.87 6.97
CA LEU A 170 -9.77 -2.94 6.29
C LEU A 170 -9.89 -2.53 4.83
N ARG A 171 -10.85 -3.11 4.10
CA ARG A 171 -11.12 -2.79 2.69
C ARG A 171 -11.49 -1.32 2.53
N SER A 172 -12.32 -0.77 3.40
CA SER A 172 -12.71 0.64 3.37
C SER A 172 -11.54 1.56 3.70
N VAL A 173 -10.68 1.21 4.66
CA VAL A 173 -9.42 1.93 4.92
C VAL A 173 -8.51 1.88 3.69
N ILE A 174 -8.31 0.72 3.09
CA ILE A 174 -7.49 0.56 1.88
C ILE A 174 -8.09 1.34 0.70
N ASN A 175 -9.40 1.26 0.52
CA ASN A 175 -10.13 1.99 -0.52
C ASN A 175 -10.08 3.51 -0.29
N SER A 176 -10.00 3.97 0.96
CA SER A 176 -9.82 5.39 1.26
C SER A 176 -8.45 5.93 0.81
N GLN A 177 -7.47 5.04 0.65
CA GLN A 177 -6.16 5.37 0.07
C GLN A 177 -6.16 5.32 -1.48
N ALA A 178 -7.26 4.85 -2.09
CA ALA A 178 -7.46 4.89 -3.53
C ALA A 178 -8.13 6.22 -3.92
N ARG A 179 -7.44 6.97 -4.79
CA ARG A 179 -7.77 8.33 -5.25
C ARG A 179 -7.82 9.41 -4.14
N PRO A 180 -7.16 10.56 -4.32
CA PRO A 180 -7.29 11.67 -3.40
C PRO A 180 -8.69 12.30 -3.55
N ASN A 181 -9.56 12.11 -2.56
CA ASN A 181 -10.72 12.98 -2.38
C ASN A 181 -10.22 14.34 -1.91
N ALA A 182 -9.93 15.22 -2.86
CA ALA A 182 -9.45 16.58 -2.69
C ALA A 182 -8.15 16.70 -1.87
N PHE A 183 -7.09 17.19 -2.53
CA PHE A 183 -5.82 17.62 -1.94
C PHE A 183 -5.96 18.16 -0.50
N SER A 184 -5.78 17.30 0.51
CA SER A 184 -5.47 17.71 1.87
C SER A 184 -3.95 17.70 1.98
N THR A 185 -3.42 18.92 1.83
CA THR A 185 -2.06 19.34 2.11
C THR A 185 -1.55 18.72 3.42
N LEU A 186 -0.44 17.98 3.35
CA LEU A 186 0.55 17.97 4.44
C LEU A 186 1.41 19.22 4.30
#